data_AF-A0A388SU86-F1
#
_entry.id   AF-A0A388SU86-F1
#
_cell.length_a   1.000
_cell.length_b   1.000
_cell.length_c   1.000
_cell.angle_alpha   90.00
_cell.angle_beta   90.00
_cell.angle_gamma   90.00
#
_symmetry.space_group_name_H-M   'P 1'
#
loop_
_entity.id
_entity.type
_entity.pdbx_description
1 polymer ?
#
loop_
_entity_poly.entity_id
_entity_poly.type
_entity_poly.pdbx_seq_one_letter_code
_entity_poly.pdbx_strand_id
1 'polypeptide(L)' 'MSKTVTAAIGWSHALDDGQAQVFTRQLYRSLAERRSVGDSCEDAEAALSGPHPGCPPPVPHGDTGGRAL' A
#
# COMPACT_ATOMS: atom_id res chain seq x y z
N MET A 1 12.88 21.69 11.69
CA MET A 1 11.55 21.14 11.40
C MET A 1 11.62 19.63 11.49
N SER A 2 10.87 19.00 12.40
CA SER A 2 10.70 17.54 12.38
C SER A 2 9.74 17.17 11.26
N LYS A 3 10.05 16.12 10.51
CA LYS A 3 9.10 15.54 9.56
C LYS A 3 8.14 14.66 10.35
N THR A 4 6.86 14.96 10.32
CA THR A 4 5.82 14.12 10.92
C THR A 4 5.37 13.10 9.89
N VAL A 5 5.40 11.82 10.26
CA VAL A 5 4.80 10.75 9.45
C VAL A 5 3.32 10.72 9.76
N THR A 6 2.48 11.01 8.77
CA THR A 6 1.02 11.02 8.91
C THR A 6 0.40 9.66 8.61
N ALA A 7 1.07 8.85 7.78
CA ALA A 7 0.64 7.52 7.38
C ALA A 7 1.82 6.57 7.19
N ALA A 8 1.63 5.30 7.50
CA ALA A 8 2.55 4.22 7.17
C ALA A 8 1.77 3.00 6.68
N ILE A 9 2.38 2.23 5.79
CA ILE A 9 1.88 0.94 5.31
C ILE A 9 2.96 -0.08 5.64
N GLY A 10 2.59 -1.18 6.29
CA GLY A 10 3.53 -2.22 6.69
C GLY A 10 2.94 -3.62 6.60
N TRP A 11 3.79 -4.63 6.79
CA TRP A 11 3.39 -6.03 6.89
C TRP A 11 3.90 -6.64 8.18
N SER A 12 3.16 -7.61 8.71
CA SER A 12 3.57 -8.42 9.86
C SER A 12 4.57 -9.53 9.50
N HIS A 13 4.89 -9.67 8.22
CA HIS A 13 5.78 -10.70 7.67
C HIS A 13 6.70 -10.09 6.59
N ALA A 14 7.73 -10.84 6.23
CA ALA A 14 8.65 -10.43 5.18
C ALA A 14 8.01 -10.64 3.79
N LEU A 15 8.11 -9.63 2.94
CA LEU A 15 7.83 -9.75 1.51
C LEU A 15 9.11 -10.16 0.77
N ASP A 16 8.94 -10.93 -0.30
CA ASP A 16 10.00 -11.07 -1.30
C ASP A 16 10.06 -9.85 -2.23
N ASP A 17 11.17 -9.72 -2.96
CA ASP A 17 11.40 -8.57 -3.85
C ASP A 17 10.35 -8.46 -4.97
N GLY A 18 9.81 -9.59 -5.46
CA GLY A 18 8.78 -9.62 -6.49
C GLY A 18 7.46 -9.07 -5.98
N GLN A 19 7.04 -9.53 -4.79
CA GLN A 19 5.86 -9.01 -4.09
C GLN A 19 5.99 -7.52 -3.80
N ALA A 20 7.14 -7.10 -3.23
CA ALA A 20 7.42 -5.71 -2.95
C ALA A 20 7.41 -4.84 -4.21
N GLN A 21 7.96 -5.33 -5.32
CA GLN A 21 7.98 -4.62 -6.59
C GLN A 21 6.57 -4.46 -7.18
N VAL A 22 5.75 -5.51 -7.18
CA VAL A 22 4.36 -5.44 -7.69
C VAL A 22 3.55 -4.41 -6.89
N PHE A 23 3.61 -4.51 -5.56
CA PHE A 23 2.90 -3.59 -4.68
C PHE A 23 3.35 -2.14 -4.88
N THR A 24 4.66 -1.87 -4.74
CA THR A 24 5.18 -0.49 -4.81
C THR A 24 4.96 0.16 -6.17
N ARG A 25 5.06 -0.61 -7.26
CA ARG A 25 4.80 -0.11 -8.62
C ARG A 25 3.37 0.42 -8.75
N GLN A 26 2.38 -0.33 -8.27
CA GLN A 26 0.99 0.10 -8.35
C GLN A 26 0.69 1.23 -7.36
N LEU A 27 1.23 1.15 -6.13
CA LEU A 27 1.07 2.20 -5.13
C LEU A 27 1.55 3.56 -5.66
N TYR A 28 2.79 3.62 -6.17
CA TYR A 28 3.35 4.88 -6.67
C TYR A 28 2.62 5.40 -7.91
N ARG A 29 2.06 4.51 -8.73
CA ARG A 29 1.21 4.89 -9.86
C ARG A 29 -0.07 5.58 -9.38
N SER A 30 -0.82 4.97 -8.46
CA SER A 30 -2.06 5.58 -7.92
C SER A 30 -1.77 6.90 -7.16
N LEU A 31 -0.66 6.97 -6.43
CA LEU A 31 -0.24 8.22 -5.77
C LEU A 31 0.12 9.33 -6.78
N ALA A 32 0.77 8.99 -7.90
CA ALA A 32 1.04 9.95 -8.98
C ALA A 32 -0.25 10.49 -9.62
N GLU A 33 -1.33 9.71 -9.59
CA GLU A 33 -2.69 10.11 -10.00
C GLU A 33 -3.43 10.92 -8.91
N ARG A 34 -2.72 11.34 -7.84
CA ARG A 34 -3.24 12.12 -6.70
C ARG A 34 -4.32 11.42 -5.89
N ARG A 35 -4.36 10.09 -5.91
CA ARG A 35 -5.20 9.32 -4.99
C ARG A 35 -4.66 9.37 -3.55
N SER A 36 -5.53 9.09 -2.58
CA SER A 36 -5.11 9.00 -1.18
C SER A 36 -4.22 7.77 -0.95
N VAL A 37 -3.57 7.72 0.21
CA VAL A 37 -2.69 6.60 0.58
C VAL A 37 -3.49 5.31 0.74
N GLY A 38 -4.68 5.37 1.35
CA GLY A 38 -5.55 4.23 1.57
C GLY A 38 -6.07 3.66 0.25
N ASP A 39 -6.62 4.53 -0.59
CA ASP A 39 -7.06 4.19 -1.93
C ASP A 39 -5.95 3.56 -2.80
N SER A 40 -4.75 4.14 -2.74
CA SER A 40 -3.59 3.63 -3.47
C SER A 40 -3.10 2.29 -2.92
N CYS A 41 -3.25 2.08 -1.61
CA CYS A 41 -2.93 0.82 -0.94
C CYS A 41 -3.90 -0.29 -1.37
N GLU A 42 -5.19 0.00 -1.47
CA GLU A 42 -6.20 -0.94 -1.99
C GLU A 42 -5.92 -1.34 -3.44
N ASP A 43 -5.61 -0.37 -4.31
CA ASP A 43 -5.23 -0.63 -5.70
C ASP A 43 -3.98 -1.54 -5.78
N ALA A 44 -2.99 -1.29 -4.92
CA ALA A 44 -1.74 -2.05 -4.87
C ALA A 44 -1.92 -3.47 -4.28
N GLU A 45 -2.77 -3.62 -3.27
CA GLU A 45 -3.16 -4.92 -2.70
C GLU A 45 -3.90 -5.77 -3.75
N ALA A 46 -4.81 -5.17 -4.52
CA ALA A 46 -5.50 -5.86 -5.60
C ALA A 46 -4.52 -6.32 -6.70
N ALA A 47 -3.55 -5.48 -7.06
CA ALA A 47 -2.51 -5.84 -8.03
C ALA A 47 -1.59 -6.97 -7.51
N LEU A 48 -1.32 -7.01 -6.20
CA LEU A 48 -0.52 -8.06 -5.56
C LEU A 48 -1.27 -9.39 -5.46
N SER A 49 -2.57 -9.35 -5.15
CA SER A 49 -3.41 -10.53 -4.93
C SER A 49 -3.56 -11.42 -6.17
N GLY A 50 -3.43 -10.84 -7.38
CA GLY A 50 -3.48 -11.61 -8.63
C GLY A 50 -2.30 -12.59 -8.77
N PRO A 51 -1.04 -12.08 -8.83
CA PRO A 51 0.15 -12.93 -8.94
C PRO A 51 0.52 -13.66 -7.64
N HIS A 52 0.14 -13.13 -6.47
CA HIS A 52 0.53 -13.65 -5.16
C HIS A 52 -0.67 -13.81 -4.20
N PRO A 53 -1.61 -14.75 -4.47
CA PRO A 53 -2.83 -14.91 -3.68
C PRO A 53 -2.59 -15.33 -2.22
N GLY A 54 -1.40 -15.84 -1.91
CA GLY A 54 -0.99 -16.23 -0.55
C GLY A 54 -0.32 -15.12 0.24
N CYS A 55 -0.12 -13.92 -0.33
CA CYS A 55 0.49 -12.80 0.36
C CYS A 55 -0.54 -12.13 1.28
N PRO A 56 -0.32 -12.09 2.61
CA PRO A 56 -1.19 -11.35 3.50
C PRO A 56 -1.28 -9.85 3.12
N PRO A 57 -2.43 -9.22 3.39
CA PRO A 57 -2.64 -7.83 3.03
C PRO A 57 -1.75 -6.88 3.85
N PRO A 58 -1.42 -5.70 3.31
CA PRO A 58 -0.78 -4.63 4.07
C PRO A 58 -1.65 -4.16 5.24
N VAL A 59 -0.99 -3.63 6.27
CA VAL A 59 -1.61 -2.96 7.41
C VAL A 59 -1.36 -1.45 7.30
N PRO A 60 -2.43 -0.63 7.14
CA PRO A 60 -2.32 0.82 7.21
C PRO A 60 -2.25 1.31 8.66
N HIS A 61 -1.43 2.33 8.90
CA HIS A 61 -1.30 3.02 10.18
C HIS A 61 -1.40 4.53 10.00
N GLY A 62 -2.14 5.20 10.87
CA GLY A 62 -2.33 6.66 10.81
C GLY A 62 -3.45 7.08 9.84
N ASP A 63 -3.37 8.30 9.34
CA ASP A 63 -4.37 8.87 8.43
C ASP A 63 -4.00 8.58 6.97
N THR A 64 -4.61 7.52 6.42
CA THR A 64 -4.39 7.13 5.04
C THR A 64 -5.34 7.81 4.05
N GLY A 65 -6.36 8.54 4.50
CA GLY A 65 -7.30 9.27 3.63
C GLY A 65 -8.14 8.40 2.69
N GLY A 66 -8.31 7.11 2.99
CA GLY A 66 -9.16 6.18 2.23
C GLY A 66 -10.65 6.31 2.56
N ARG A 67 -11.52 5.82 1.67
CA ARG A 67 -12.97 5.89 1.85
C ARG A 67 -13.42 4.98 2.99
N ALA A 68 -13.91 5.55 4.09
CA ALA A 68 -14.69 4.80 5.07
C ALA A 68 -15.96 4.26 4.40
N LEU A 69 -16.09 2.94 4.31
CA LEU A 69 -17.35 2.26 4.02
C LEU A 69 -18.09 2.00 5.33
#